data_AF-A0A7S1YUJ9-F1
#
_entry.id   AF-A0A7S1YUJ9-F1
#
_cell.length_a   1.000
_cell.length_b   1.000
_cell.length_c   1.000
_cell.angle_alpha   90.00
_cell.angle_beta   90.00
_cell.angle_gamma   90.00
#
_symmetry.space_group_name_H-M   'P 1'
#
loop_
_entity.id
_entity.type
_entity.pdbx_description
1 polymer ?
#
loop_
_entity_poly.entity_id
_entity_poly.type
_entity_poly.pdbx_seq_one_letter_code
_entity_poly.pdbx_strand_id
1 'polypeptide(L)'
;CRSLCSALPYILYPGSNLFAMVAFKQISLFLSLPFSVQSFVQPAATRYPNSLWRTTSQKVSSMPQQRKQSLSSLPSSKPSLIVFDLDNTIWTPELYQLRRLERSGGNPVAGKDVNLFPGARSIIESIRASPDKWSGTSFAVASRTKSGPWAHDLLDQFGLRDFFDHVEIFPGNKKAHFENLKRDSGVPYNEMLFFDDSRDGRFGNCQPVSELGVLSVHCPDGLRTDELFHTAMKRYTEWSGKPNTIIEWDGSVSEVAQIPEGERLRGVVKMVNNERRFGFIKYKEKSSKDLFFHFSNLPEGGRGVMGAVSEGDEISFVVETDRKNGKKMATKIKKHSWSSSSISSSATTNEDSNAVNMRAFSMNLPFAALLANGYKTLETRNGTMFTPYPEGTKMLLHVGRRTYPDGDRHIEVMRSGGLSDTEIEDLKSLPGGFGRGMAVAILEIGKTYETTVQERSDPDVQRKVAAFGADSGRMVTEIKRVEYLKKGVRVSPSGGVFKVDVDRSAIPDGWL
;
A
#
# COMPACT_ATOMS: atom_id res chain seq x y z
N CYS A 1 23.36 18.05 -57.53
CA CYS A 1 22.23 18.84 -58.08
C CYS A 1 20.98 18.50 -57.29
N ARG A 2 20.22 19.38 -56.62
CA ARG A 2 20.27 20.84 -56.29
C ARG A 2 19.68 20.93 -54.85
N SER A 3 20.17 21.66 -53.82
CA SER A 3 20.24 23.13 -53.60
C SER A 3 18.85 23.81 -53.77
N LEU A 4 18.24 24.62 -52.88
CA LEU A 4 18.63 25.58 -51.80
C LEU A 4 17.53 25.57 -50.68
N CYS A 5 17.66 25.93 -49.39
CA CYS A 5 18.19 27.09 -48.61
C CYS A 5 17.19 28.27 -48.36
N SER A 6 17.45 29.06 -47.29
CA SER A 6 16.70 30.22 -46.70
C SER A 6 15.56 29.87 -45.71
N ALA A 7 15.32 30.57 -44.58
CA ALA A 7 16.06 31.66 -43.89
C ALA A 7 15.80 31.70 -42.35
N LEU A 8 16.63 32.46 -41.61
CA LEU A 8 16.47 32.83 -40.19
C LEU A 8 15.92 34.28 -40.05
N PRO A 9 15.63 34.79 -38.82
CA PRO A 9 16.64 35.66 -38.17
C PRO A 9 16.75 35.61 -36.62
N TYR A 10 18.00 35.67 -36.16
CA TYR A 10 18.58 36.38 -34.99
C TYR A 10 17.83 36.64 -33.66
N ILE A 11 18.54 36.39 -32.55
CA ILE A 11 19.09 37.42 -31.63
C ILE A 11 20.42 36.90 -31.01
N LEU A 12 21.27 37.79 -30.48
CA LEU A 12 22.68 37.54 -30.12
C LEU A 12 23.06 38.05 -28.71
N TYR A 13 24.31 37.72 -28.33
CA TYR A 13 25.27 38.34 -27.36
C TYR A 13 25.79 37.39 -26.24
N PRO A 14 27.07 37.55 -25.79
CA PRO A 14 27.96 36.38 -25.68
C PRO A 14 28.82 36.32 -24.38
N GLY A 15 29.71 35.32 -24.29
CA GLY A 15 30.80 35.28 -23.31
C GLY A 15 31.81 34.18 -23.67
N SER A 16 33.09 34.55 -23.88
CA SER A 16 34.13 33.65 -24.39
C SER A 16 35.25 33.40 -23.38
N ASN A 17 35.85 32.21 -23.40
CA ASN A 17 37.31 32.04 -23.54
C ASN A 17 37.70 30.57 -23.82
N LEU A 18 38.96 30.36 -24.23
CA LEU A 18 39.47 29.16 -24.90
C LEU A 18 40.92 28.85 -24.45
N PHE A 19 41.43 27.67 -24.80
CA PHE A 19 42.78 27.14 -24.55
C PHE A 19 43.04 26.62 -23.11
N ALA A 20 43.95 25.67 -22.88
CA ALA A 20 44.96 25.09 -23.78
C ALA A 20 45.08 23.54 -23.68
N MET A 21 45.66 22.92 -24.71
CA MET A 21 46.21 21.56 -24.65
C MET A 21 47.68 21.61 -24.21
N VAL A 22 48.11 20.67 -23.36
CA VAL A 22 49.50 20.19 -23.31
C VAL A 22 49.47 18.68 -23.12
N ALA A 23 50.30 17.96 -23.88
CA ALA A 23 50.53 16.52 -23.72
C ALA A 23 51.99 16.26 -23.34
N PHE A 24 52.27 15.16 -22.63
CA PHE A 24 53.64 14.72 -22.37
C PHE A 24 53.87 13.28 -22.79
N LYS A 25 55.01 13.07 -23.47
CA LYS A 25 55.59 11.78 -23.85
C LYS A 25 56.55 11.30 -22.73
N GLN A 26 56.49 10.05 -22.28
CA GLN A 26 57.12 8.82 -22.86
C GLN A 26 58.55 8.60 -22.30
N ILE A 27 59.10 7.38 -22.49
CA ILE A 27 60.42 6.83 -22.03
C ILE A 27 60.25 6.09 -20.67
N SER A 28 60.20 4.73 -20.56
CA SER A 28 61.12 3.62 -20.96
C SER A 28 62.06 3.20 -19.78
N LEU A 29 62.62 1.98 -19.62
CA LEU A 29 62.79 0.77 -20.48
C LEU A 29 63.18 -0.49 -19.62
N PHE A 30 62.85 -1.73 -20.07
CA PHE A 30 63.36 -3.07 -19.60
C PHE A 30 63.19 -3.47 -18.10
N LEU A 31 63.31 -4.73 -17.62
CA LEU A 31 63.66 -6.09 -18.12
C LEU A 31 62.52 -7.10 -17.74
N SER A 32 62.31 -8.37 -18.19
CA SER A 32 62.96 -9.43 -19.01
C SER A 32 63.98 -10.40 -18.32
N LEU A 33 63.82 -11.74 -18.23
CA LEU A 33 62.78 -12.71 -18.64
C LEU A 33 62.59 -13.87 -17.59
N PRO A 34 62.80 -15.20 -17.81
CA PRO A 34 61.72 -16.18 -17.51
C PRO A 34 62.13 -17.39 -16.64
N PHE A 35 61.19 -18.29 -16.32
CA PHE A 35 61.50 -19.73 -16.20
C PHE A 35 60.29 -20.65 -16.52
N SER A 36 60.59 -21.84 -17.04
CA SER A 36 59.68 -22.93 -17.40
C SER A 36 60.54 -24.19 -17.69
N VAL A 37 60.07 -25.44 -17.82
CA VAL A 37 58.72 -26.05 -17.90
C VAL A 37 58.80 -27.42 -17.20
N GLN A 38 57.68 -28.07 -16.84
CA GLN A 38 57.48 -29.51 -17.16
C GLN A 38 56.08 -30.07 -16.83
N SER A 39 55.77 -31.22 -17.45
CA SER A 39 54.48 -31.92 -17.43
C SER A 39 54.65 -33.44 -17.36
N PHE A 40 53.94 -34.12 -16.45
CA PHE A 40 53.68 -35.57 -16.46
C PHE A 40 52.21 -35.77 -16.02
N VAL A 41 51.32 -36.40 -16.78
CA VAL A 41 51.25 -37.81 -17.24
C VAL A 41 50.86 -38.77 -16.11
N GLN A 42 49.66 -39.37 -16.23
CA GLN A 42 49.15 -40.48 -15.41
C GLN A 42 49.78 -41.82 -15.84
N PRO A 43 49.70 -42.84 -14.97
CA PRO A 43 48.90 -44.01 -15.36
C PRO A 43 47.95 -44.50 -14.24
N ALA A 44 47.24 -45.61 -14.47
CA ALA A 44 46.07 -46.02 -13.69
C ALA A 44 46.03 -47.51 -13.31
N ALA A 45 45.01 -47.85 -12.51
CA ALA A 45 44.33 -49.15 -12.35
C ALA A 45 44.99 -50.28 -11.55
N THR A 46 44.16 -50.97 -10.74
CA THR A 46 44.03 -52.45 -10.77
C THR A 46 42.66 -52.94 -10.24
N ARG A 47 41.94 -53.69 -11.09
CA ARG A 47 41.17 -54.94 -10.85
C ARG A 47 39.99 -54.93 -9.83
N TYR A 48 38.74 -55.29 -10.21
CA TYR A 48 38.19 -56.57 -10.74
C TYR A 48 38.08 -57.69 -9.67
N PRO A 49 37.07 -58.61 -9.70
CA PRO A 49 36.26 -59.01 -10.87
C PRO A 49 34.72 -59.13 -10.71
N ASN A 50 34.02 -59.20 -11.86
CA ASN A 50 32.93 -60.10 -12.33
C ASN A 50 31.80 -60.59 -11.34
N SER A 51 30.59 -61.00 -11.77
CA SER A 51 30.22 -61.64 -13.05
C SER A 51 28.71 -61.65 -13.40
N LEU A 52 28.38 -61.60 -14.71
CA LEU A 52 27.13 -62.10 -15.35
C LEU A 52 25.82 -61.34 -15.02
N TRP A 53 24.73 -61.38 -15.82
CA TRP A 53 24.40 -62.19 -17.03
C TRP A 53 23.97 -61.34 -18.25
N ARG A 54 23.42 -61.99 -19.29
CA ARG A 54 23.12 -61.43 -20.62
C ARG A 54 21.77 -60.69 -20.74
N THR A 55 21.79 -59.67 -21.58
CA THR A 55 20.73 -59.15 -22.47
C THR A 55 19.37 -59.88 -22.53
N THR A 56 18.28 -59.10 -22.46
CA THR A 56 17.19 -59.13 -23.45
C THR A 56 16.66 -57.69 -23.62
N SER A 57 16.26 -57.30 -24.83
CA SER A 57 15.73 -55.97 -25.11
C SER A 57 14.21 -55.95 -25.06
N GLN A 58 13.61 -55.03 -24.30
CA GLN A 58 12.21 -54.65 -24.48
C GLN A 58 12.00 -53.17 -24.12
N LYS A 59 11.24 -52.48 -24.97
CA LYS A 59 11.05 -51.03 -24.95
C LYS A 59 9.68 -50.71 -24.33
N VAL A 60 9.65 -50.40 -23.04
CA VAL A 60 8.43 -50.03 -22.30
C VAL A 60 8.49 -48.55 -21.92
N SER A 61 7.39 -47.83 -22.12
CA SER A 61 7.26 -46.40 -21.86
C SER A 61 7.28 -46.07 -20.37
N SER A 62 8.23 -45.26 -19.93
CA SER A 62 8.25 -44.70 -18.57
C SER A 62 7.24 -43.55 -18.42
N MET A 63 6.22 -43.76 -17.59
CA MET A 63 5.48 -42.64 -16.99
C MET A 63 6.39 -41.83 -16.05
N PRO A 64 6.10 -40.54 -15.80
CA PRO A 64 6.90 -39.74 -14.87
C PRO A 64 6.78 -40.29 -13.44
N GLN A 65 7.89 -40.76 -12.87
CA GLN A 65 7.94 -41.03 -11.44
C GLN A 65 7.76 -39.73 -10.66
N GLN A 66 6.64 -39.61 -9.95
CA GLN A 66 6.45 -38.57 -8.94
C GLN A 66 7.57 -38.71 -7.89
N ARG A 67 8.44 -37.70 -7.78
CA ARG A 67 9.36 -37.62 -6.65
C ARG A 67 8.54 -37.56 -5.37
N LYS A 68 8.69 -38.56 -4.50
CA LYS A 68 8.20 -38.49 -3.12
C LYS A 68 8.80 -37.24 -2.48
N GLN A 69 7.95 -36.31 -2.05
CA GLN A 69 8.40 -35.20 -1.20
C GLN A 69 8.88 -35.81 0.12
N SER A 70 10.12 -35.51 0.51
CA SER A 70 10.69 -35.94 1.79
C SER A 70 9.96 -35.24 2.93
N LEU A 71 9.58 -35.99 3.97
CA LEU A 71 8.92 -35.42 5.13
C LEU A 71 9.91 -34.57 5.96
N SER A 72 9.40 -33.45 6.46
CA SER A 72 9.85 -32.73 7.66
C SER A 72 11.37 -32.55 7.84
N SER A 73 11.92 -31.54 7.16
CA SER A 73 12.97 -30.72 7.78
C SER A 73 12.35 -29.91 8.93
N LEU A 74 12.67 -30.23 10.18
CA LEU A 74 12.52 -29.27 11.27
C LEU A 74 13.42 -28.06 10.96
N PRO A 75 13.02 -26.82 11.29
CA PRO A 75 13.88 -25.67 11.08
C PRO A 75 15.19 -25.83 11.86
N SER A 76 16.28 -25.39 11.25
CA SER A 76 17.60 -25.24 11.87
C SER A 76 17.49 -24.43 13.17
N SER A 77 18.42 -24.63 14.12
CA SER A 77 18.51 -23.83 15.35
C SER A 77 18.90 -22.36 15.12
N LYS A 78 19.14 -21.97 13.87
CA LYS A 78 19.34 -20.58 13.42
C LYS A 78 18.86 -20.40 11.96
N PRO A 79 18.55 -19.17 11.51
CA PRO A 79 18.20 -18.92 10.12
C PRO A 79 19.36 -19.26 9.17
N SER A 80 19.04 -19.79 8.00
CA SER A 80 20.00 -19.98 6.91
C SER A 80 20.25 -18.66 6.15
N LEU A 81 19.30 -17.72 6.20
CA LEU A 81 19.43 -16.35 5.70
C LEU A 81 18.77 -15.36 6.67
N ILE A 82 19.47 -14.27 7.01
CA ILE A 82 18.92 -13.14 7.76
C ILE A 82 18.89 -11.89 6.88
N VAL A 83 17.71 -11.26 6.76
CA VAL A 83 17.44 -10.14 5.86
C VAL A 83 17.04 -8.89 6.64
N PHE A 84 17.50 -7.71 6.23
CA PHE A 84 17.12 -6.42 6.81
C PHE A 84 16.59 -5.45 5.72
N ASP A 85 15.67 -4.53 6.03
CA ASP A 85 15.56 -3.27 5.27
C ASP A 85 16.67 -2.30 5.72
N LEU A 86 16.83 -1.20 4.99
CA LEU A 86 17.80 -0.14 5.24
C LEU A 86 17.16 1.01 6.02
N ASP A 87 16.31 1.77 5.34
CA ASP A 87 15.56 2.92 5.85
C ASP A 87 14.72 2.52 7.08
N ASN A 88 14.79 3.31 8.15
CA ASN A 88 14.18 3.08 9.47
C ASN A 88 14.48 1.74 10.16
N THR A 89 15.26 0.83 9.57
CA THR A 89 15.52 -0.51 10.12
C THR A 89 16.94 -0.63 10.67
N ILE A 90 17.97 -0.41 9.83
CA ILE A 90 19.37 -0.33 10.29
C ILE A 90 19.86 1.12 10.44
N TRP A 91 19.26 2.08 9.72
CA TRP A 91 19.65 3.49 9.77
C TRP A 91 18.48 4.46 9.81
N THR A 92 18.78 5.71 10.19
CA THR A 92 17.84 6.84 10.22
C THR A 92 18.57 8.15 9.90
N PRO A 93 17.92 9.17 9.28
CA PRO A 93 16.55 9.15 8.73
C PRO A 93 16.42 8.29 7.46
N GLU A 94 15.19 8.10 6.99
CA GLU A 94 14.93 7.49 5.68
C GLU A 94 15.44 8.38 4.54
N LEU A 95 16.00 7.81 3.47
CA LEU A 95 16.66 8.60 2.41
C LEU A 95 15.74 9.64 1.74
N TYR A 96 14.42 9.41 1.63
CA TYR A 96 13.50 10.40 1.05
C TYR A 96 13.28 11.65 1.93
N GLN A 97 13.69 11.61 3.20
CA GLN A 97 13.58 12.75 4.11
C GLN A 97 14.68 13.80 3.83
N LEU A 98 15.80 13.39 3.21
CA LEU A 98 16.97 14.22 2.88
C LEU A 98 16.77 15.19 1.69
N ARG A 99 15.54 15.65 1.46
CA ARG A 99 15.12 16.46 0.29
C ARG A 99 15.89 17.76 0.10
N ARG A 100 16.52 18.30 1.15
CA ARG A 100 17.38 19.48 1.03
C ARG A 100 18.69 19.14 0.30
N LEU A 101 19.27 17.99 0.62
CA LEU A 101 20.52 17.48 0.05
C LEU A 101 20.32 17.00 -1.39
N GLU A 102 19.19 16.34 -1.64
CA GLU A 102 18.71 15.97 -2.99
C GLU A 102 18.65 17.19 -3.92
N ARG A 103 18.03 18.29 -3.46
CA ARG A 103 17.89 19.54 -4.22
C ARG A 103 19.20 20.29 -4.43
N SER A 104 20.20 20.11 -3.56
CA SER A 104 21.53 20.69 -3.74
C SER A 104 22.48 19.80 -4.56
N GLY A 105 22.02 18.63 -5.03
CA GLY A 105 22.87 17.67 -5.75
C GLY A 105 23.98 17.05 -4.89
N GLY A 106 23.80 17.02 -3.56
CA GLY A 106 24.75 16.42 -2.63
C GLY A 106 24.45 14.94 -2.35
N ASN A 107 25.46 14.19 -1.91
CA ASN A 107 25.29 12.82 -1.41
C ASN A 107 25.28 12.80 0.13
N PRO A 108 24.52 11.89 0.77
CA PRO A 108 24.46 11.74 2.21
C PRO A 108 25.78 11.23 2.79
N VAL A 109 26.24 11.83 3.89
CA VAL A 109 27.45 11.39 4.58
C VAL A 109 27.09 10.58 5.83
N ALA A 110 27.66 9.38 5.94
CA ALA A 110 27.54 8.50 7.10
C ALA A 110 28.06 9.19 8.38
N GLY A 111 27.33 9.04 9.49
CA GLY A 111 27.65 9.69 10.76
C GLY A 111 27.29 11.18 10.84
N LYS A 112 26.80 11.78 9.74
CA LYS A 112 26.42 13.20 9.66
C LYS A 112 24.98 13.38 9.20
N ASP A 113 24.66 12.94 7.98
CA ASP A 113 23.34 13.10 7.37
C ASP A 113 22.48 11.84 7.57
N VAL A 114 23.11 10.67 7.73
CA VAL A 114 22.49 9.38 8.06
C VAL A 114 23.30 8.70 9.17
N ASN A 115 22.64 8.01 10.10
CA ASN A 115 23.26 7.29 11.20
C ASN A 115 22.68 5.87 11.35
N LEU A 116 23.54 4.88 11.62
CA LEU A 116 23.09 3.56 12.06
C LEU A 116 22.39 3.66 13.43
N PHE A 117 21.35 2.86 13.66
CA PHE A 117 20.83 2.67 15.00
C PHE A 117 21.86 1.95 15.90
N PRO A 118 21.93 2.24 17.22
CA PRO A 118 22.92 1.63 18.11
C PRO A 118 22.84 0.10 18.17
N GLY A 119 21.62 -0.45 18.24
CA GLY A 119 21.38 -1.90 18.19
C GLY A 119 21.80 -2.52 16.87
N ALA A 120 21.46 -1.91 15.72
CA ALA A 120 21.92 -2.37 14.41
C ALA A 120 23.45 -2.46 14.33
N ARG A 121 24.17 -1.45 14.86
CA ARG A 121 25.63 -1.50 15.01
C ARG A 121 26.09 -2.65 15.92
N SER A 122 25.54 -2.75 17.13
CA SER A 122 25.86 -3.82 18.10
C SER A 122 25.69 -5.22 17.50
N ILE A 123 24.57 -5.46 16.80
CA ILE A 123 24.26 -6.73 16.12
C ILE A 123 25.33 -7.05 15.08
N ILE A 124 25.64 -6.11 14.18
CA ILE A 124 26.59 -6.33 13.08
C ILE A 124 28.02 -6.52 13.61
N GLU A 125 28.43 -5.76 14.62
CA GLU A 125 29.74 -5.89 15.28
C GLU A 125 29.85 -7.23 16.04
N SER A 126 28.80 -7.65 16.74
CA SER A 126 28.71 -8.94 17.43
C SER A 126 28.75 -10.15 16.46
N ILE A 127 28.11 -10.03 15.30
CA ILE A 127 28.18 -11.04 14.22
C ILE A 127 29.63 -11.13 13.69
N ARG A 128 30.23 -9.99 13.34
CA ARG A 128 31.63 -9.90 12.87
C ARG A 128 32.65 -10.41 13.90
N ALA A 129 32.39 -10.23 15.19
CA ALA A 129 33.23 -10.71 16.28
C ALA A 129 33.00 -12.21 16.65
N SER A 130 32.16 -12.95 15.91
CA SER A 130 31.92 -14.37 16.16
C SER A 130 31.50 -15.15 14.90
N PRO A 131 32.30 -15.13 13.81
CA PRO A 131 31.91 -15.72 12.52
C PRO A 131 31.59 -17.22 12.62
N ASP A 132 32.26 -17.98 13.48
CA ASP A 132 32.02 -19.42 13.66
C ASP A 132 30.58 -19.73 14.12
N LYS A 133 29.96 -18.86 14.93
CA LYS A 133 28.55 -19.00 15.34
C LYS A 133 27.60 -18.81 14.15
N TRP A 134 28.01 -18.00 13.18
CA TRP A 134 27.24 -17.63 12.00
C TRP A 134 27.55 -18.50 10.78
N SER A 135 28.53 -19.41 10.84
CA SER A 135 28.79 -20.42 9.81
C SER A 135 27.52 -21.12 9.33
N GLY A 136 27.21 -21.03 8.03
CA GLY A 136 25.95 -21.53 7.44
C GLY A 136 24.73 -20.60 7.57
N THR A 137 24.92 -19.34 7.98
CA THR A 137 23.92 -18.26 7.90
C THR A 137 24.47 -17.16 7.01
N SER A 138 23.78 -16.85 5.92
CA SER A 138 24.06 -15.67 5.09
C SER A 138 23.29 -14.44 5.56
N PHE A 139 23.75 -13.26 5.16
CA PHE A 139 23.15 -11.97 5.49
C PHE A 139 22.78 -11.20 4.23
N ALA A 140 21.65 -10.52 4.24
CA ALA A 140 21.17 -9.75 3.09
C ALA A 140 20.44 -8.46 3.47
N VAL A 141 20.34 -7.56 2.49
CA VAL A 141 19.41 -6.42 2.55
C VAL A 141 18.38 -6.48 1.43
N ALA A 142 17.17 -6.04 1.73
CA ALA A 142 16.05 -5.94 0.80
C ALA A 142 15.36 -4.59 0.97
N SER A 143 15.71 -3.57 0.17
CA SER A 143 15.19 -2.21 0.34
C SER A 143 14.46 -1.65 -0.87
N ARG A 144 13.29 -1.08 -0.60
CA ARG A 144 12.39 -0.48 -1.60
C ARG A 144 12.69 0.99 -1.90
N THR A 145 13.80 1.52 -1.38
CA THR A 145 14.15 2.94 -1.49
C THR A 145 14.36 3.36 -2.95
N LYS A 146 14.09 4.63 -3.27
CA LYS A 146 14.29 5.20 -4.62
C LYS A 146 15.72 5.70 -4.84
N SER A 147 16.40 6.09 -3.78
CA SER A 147 17.76 6.63 -3.81
C SER A 147 18.79 5.50 -3.81
N GLY A 148 18.62 4.52 -4.73
CA GLY A 148 19.48 3.33 -4.82
C GLY A 148 20.98 3.65 -4.81
N PRO A 149 21.49 4.60 -5.62
CA PRO A 149 22.89 5.00 -5.59
C PRO A 149 23.38 5.49 -4.21
N TRP A 150 22.57 6.28 -3.49
CA TRP A 150 22.88 6.71 -2.13
C TRP A 150 22.85 5.54 -1.12
N ALA A 151 21.95 4.58 -1.30
CA ALA A 151 21.87 3.41 -0.43
C ALA A 151 23.08 2.49 -0.60
N HIS A 152 23.60 2.32 -1.82
CA HIS A 152 24.87 1.65 -2.06
C HIS A 152 26.05 2.42 -1.46
N ASP A 153 26.18 3.72 -1.77
CA ASP A 153 27.24 4.59 -1.26
C ASP A 153 27.27 4.65 0.28
N LEU A 154 26.11 4.66 0.96
CA LEU A 154 26.05 4.57 2.42
C LEU A 154 26.42 3.18 2.97
N LEU A 155 26.12 2.09 2.28
CA LEU A 155 26.61 0.76 2.66
C LEU A 155 28.14 0.67 2.54
N ASP A 156 28.74 1.34 1.55
CA ASP A 156 30.19 1.47 1.42
C ASP A 156 30.77 2.36 2.55
N GLN A 157 30.21 3.56 2.78
CA GLN A 157 30.65 4.49 3.83
C GLN A 157 30.53 3.94 5.25
N PHE A 158 29.49 3.16 5.57
CA PHE A 158 29.36 2.48 6.87
C PHE A 158 30.20 1.19 6.97
N GLY A 159 30.91 0.79 5.92
CA GLY A 159 31.66 -0.47 5.87
C GLY A 159 30.76 -1.71 6.02
N LEU A 160 29.55 -1.64 5.46
CA LEU A 160 28.53 -2.69 5.49
C LEU A 160 28.37 -3.44 4.16
N ARG A 161 28.93 -2.92 3.06
CA ARG A 161 28.86 -3.56 1.73
C ARG A 161 29.29 -5.02 1.77
N ASP A 162 30.46 -5.29 2.34
CA ASP A 162 31.05 -6.63 2.45
C ASP A 162 30.52 -7.45 3.64
N PHE A 163 29.48 -6.96 4.33
CA PHE A 163 28.76 -7.73 5.36
C PHE A 163 27.54 -8.48 4.80
N PHE A 164 27.00 -8.04 3.66
CA PHE A 164 25.80 -8.61 3.07
C PHE A 164 26.13 -9.41 1.81
N ASP A 165 25.97 -10.74 1.89
CA ASP A 165 26.14 -11.67 0.77
C ASP A 165 25.22 -11.33 -0.42
N HIS A 166 24.03 -10.79 -0.13
CA HIS A 166 23.03 -10.40 -1.13
C HIS A 166 22.46 -9.00 -0.86
N VAL A 167 22.36 -8.17 -1.90
CA VAL A 167 21.96 -6.76 -1.79
C VAL A 167 20.88 -6.42 -2.83
N GLU A 168 19.61 -6.52 -2.41
CA GLU A 168 18.43 -6.22 -3.24
C GLU A 168 17.91 -4.81 -2.94
N ILE A 169 18.27 -3.81 -3.76
CA ILE A 169 17.86 -2.41 -3.55
C ILE A 169 17.18 -1.88 -4.82
N PHE A 170 15.84 -1.85 -4.85
CA PHE A 170 15.10 -1.28 -5.98
C PHE A 170 13.65 -0.85 -5.65
N PRO A 171 13.10 0.16 -6.33
CA PRO A 171 11.69 0.53 -6.19
C PRO A 171 10.76 -0.61 -6.60
N GLY A 172 10.03 -1.19 -5.64
CA GLY A 172 9.16 -2.32 -5.93
C GLY A 172 8.25 -2.72 -4.76
N ASN A 173 7.79 -3.97 -4.83
CA ASN A 173 7.14 -4.65 -3.72
C ASN A 173 8.15 -5.63 -3.08
N LYS A 174 8.01 -5.90 -1.78
CA LYS A 174 8.99 -6.70 -1.04
C LYS A 174 9.00 -8.19 -1.43
N LYS A 175 7.88 -8.76 -1.93
CA LYS A 175 7.86 -10.15 -2.40
C LYS A 175 8.84 -10.37 -3.55
N ALA A 176 8.92 -9.43 -4.50
CA ALA A 176 9.87 -9.50 -5.60
C ALA A 176 11.35 -9.48 -5.13
N HIS A 177 11.66 -8.78 -4.03
CA HIS A 177 13.00 -8.82 -3.43
C HIS A 177 13.28 -10.21 -2.84
N PHE A 178 12.31 -10.78 -2.13
CA PHE A 178 12.44 -12.13 -1.56
C PHE A 178 12.44 -13.24 -2.62
N GLU A 179 11.76 -13.06 -3.76
CA GLU A 179 11.84 -13.95 -4.93
C GLU A 179 13.24 -13.94 -5.54
N ASN A 180 13.91 -12.78 -5.59
CA ASN A 180 15.32 -12.67 -5.98
C ASN A 180 16.24 -13.30 -4.93
N LEU A 181 16.15 -12.91 -3.64
CA LEU A 181 16.96 -13.48 -2.56
C LEU A 181 16.87 -15.01 -2.50
N LYS A 182 15.67 -15.58 -2.65
CA LYS A 182 15.48 -17.04 -2.69
C LYS A 182 16.12 -17.70 -3.90
N ARG A 183 16.08 -17.07 -5.08
CA ARG A 183 16.74 -17.57 -6.29
C ARG A 183 18.26 -17.56 -6.13
N ASP A 184 18.80 -16.48 -5.56
CA ASP A 184 20.24 -16.20 -5.62
C ASP A 184 21.02 -16.72 -4.40
N SER A 185 20.36 -16.91 -3.24
CA SER A 185 20.90 -17.65 -2.09
C SER A 185 20.58 -19.16 -2.12
N GLY A 186 19.55 -19.56 -2.86
CA GLY A 186 18.99 -20.93 -2.82
C GLY A 186 18.21 -21.28 -1.55
N VAL A 187 18.20 -20.42 -0.52
CA VAL A 187 17.57 -20.68 0.79
C VAL A 187 16.03 -20.71 0.66
N PRO A 188 15.32 -21.68 1.26
CA PRO A 188 13.86 -21.69 1.25
C PRO A 188 13.28 -20.69 2.25
N TYR A 189 12.07 -20.17 1.98
CA TYR A 189 11.46 -19.10 2.79
C TYR A 189 11.30 -19.47 4.29
N ASN A 190 11.00 -20.72 4.60
CA ASN A 190 10.88 -21.23 5.97
C ASN A 190 12.22 -21.39 6.71
N GLU A 191 13.33 -20.98 6.10
CA GLU A 191 14.66 -20.88 6.72
C GLU A 191 15.17 -19.42 6.80
N MET A 192 14.31 -18.45 6.49
CA MET A 192 14.63 -17.01 6.50
C MET A 192 14.05 -16.30 7.71
N LEU A 193 14.84 -15.36 8.26
CA LEU A 193 14.42 -14.36 9.24
C LEU A 193 14.55 -12.95 8.63
N PHE A 194 13.61 -12.05 8.88
CA PHE A 194 13.53 -10.76 8.19
C PHE A 194 13.12 -9.62 9.13
N PHE A 195 13.89 -8.53 9.17
CA PHE A 195 13.62 -7.33 9.99
C PHE A 195 13.23 -6.11 9.13
N ASP A 196 12.17 -5.39 9.53
CA ASP A 196 11.61 -4.24 8.80
C ASP A 196 10.70 -3.36 9.70
N ASP A 197 10.69 -2.04 9.49
CA ASP A 197 9.83 -1.11 10.24
C ASP A 197 8.35 -1.16 9.79
N SER A 198 8.12 -1.54 8.54
CA SER A 198 6.83 -1.40 7.86
C SER A 198 6.00 -2.66 8.01
N ARG A 199 5.18 -2.75 9.06
CA ARG A 199 4.39 -3.94 9.38
C ARG A 199 3.42 -4.38 8.26
N ASP A 200 2.46 -3.53 7.91
CA ASP A 200 1.29 -3.91 7.09
C ASP A 200 0.67 -2.76 6.28
N GLY A 201 -0.51 -3.00 5.70
CA GLY A 201 -1.28 -1.99 4.98
C GLY A 201 -0.78 -1.72 3.55
N ARG A 202 -0.84 -0.46 3.10
CA ARG A 202 -0.49 -0.08 1.71
C ARG A 202 1.01 -0.19 1.40
N PHE A 203 1.85 0.05 2.40
CA PHE A 203 3.29 0.13 2.24
C PHE A 203 4.06 -0.87 3.11
N GLY A 204 3.38 -1.69 3.92
CA GLY A 204 4.03 -2.70 4.75
C GLY A 204 4.70 -3.82 3.98
N ASN A 205 5.75 -4.36 4.60
CA ASN A 205 6.63 -5.41 4.14
C ASN A 205 6.51 -6.69 4.98
N CYS A 206 6.40 -6.61 6.32
CA CYS A 206 6.37 -7.80 7.20
C CYS A 206 5.19 -8.73 6.87
N GLN A 207 3.98 -8.18 6.70
CA GLN A 207 2.82 -8.98 6.27
C GLN A 207 3.06 -9.67 4.92
N PRO A 208 3.35 -8.97 3.80
CA PRO A 208 3.53 -9.67 2.53
C PRO A 208 4.77 -10.57 2.47
N VAL A 209 5.81 -10.37 3.29
CA VAL A 209 6.94 -11.32 3.35
C VAL A 209 6.59 -12.56 4.17
N SER A 210 5.93 -12.43 5.32
CA SER A 210 5.42 -13.58 6.07
C SER A 210 4.36 -14.40 5.32
N GLU A 211 3.56 -13.78 4.43
CA GLU A 211 2.68 -14.48 3.47
C GLU A 211 3.45 -15.48 2.56
N LEU A 212 4.78 -15.33 2.37
CA LEU A 212 5.62 -16.27 1.60
C LEU A 212 6.13 -17.48 2.43
N GLY A 213 6.00 -17.44 3.76
CA GLY A 213 6.58 -18.44 4.66
C GLY A 213 7.88 -18.01 5.36
N VAL A 214 8.25 -16.73 5.30
CA VAL A 214 9.41 -16.14 6.02
C VAL A 214 9.00 -15.70 7.42
N LEU A 215 9.85 -15.92 8.44
CA LEU A 215 9.59 -15.34 9.76
C LEU A 215 9.95 -13.85 9.73
N SER A 216 8.94 -12.98 9.85
CA SER A 216 9.13 -11.54 9.82
C SER A 216 9.17 -10.95 11.22
N VAL A 217 9.95 -9.90 11.42
CA VAL A 217 10.14 -9.16 12.67
C VAL A 217 9.84 -7.70 12.38
N HIS A 218 8.92 -7.13 13.16
CA HIS A 218 8.46 -5.75 13.01
C HIS A 218 9.19 -4.86 14.02
N CYS A 219 9.97 -3.89 13.53
CA CYS A 219 10.74 -2.93 14.32
C CYS A 219 10.37 -1.47 13.97
N PRO A 220 9.19 -0.96 14.40
CA PRO A 220 8.64 0.35 13.98
C PRO A 220 9.48 1.56 14.41
N ASP A 221 10.40 1.35 15.35
CA ASP A 221 11.32 2.34 15.89
C ASP A 221 12.78 2.14 15.39
N GLY A 222 13.00 1.12 14.54
CA GLY A 222 14.31 0.63 14.12
C GLY A 222 15.00 -0.25 15.17
N LEU A 223 16.14 -0.85 14.79
CA LEU A 223 16.95 -1.70 15.68
C LEU A 223 17.76 -0.86 16.68
N ARG A 224 17.06 -0.22 17.65
CA ARG A 224 17.68 0.66 18.67
C ARG A 224 18.50 -0.09 19.70
N THR A 225 18.06 -1.28 20.09
CA THR A 225 18.79 -2.23 20.94
C THR A 225 18.92 -3.58 20.21
N ASP A 226 19.80 -4.45 20.69
CA ASP A 226 19.95 -5.82 20.19
C ASP A 226 18.98 -6.82 20.85
N GLU A 227 18.21 -6.39 21.85
CA GLU A 227 17.22 -7.19 22.57
C GLU A 227 16.16 -7.81 21.64
N LEU A 228 15.69 -7.04 20.64
CA LEU A 228 14.73 -7.52 19.65
C LEU A 228 15.35 -8.55 18.71
N PHE A 229 16.65 -8.43 18.40
CA PHE A 229 17.37 -9.43 17.59
C PHE A 229 17.56 -10.74 18.37
N HIS A 230 17.99 -10.67 19.64
CA HIS A 230 18.08 -11.84 20.52
C HIS A 230 16.70 -12.51 20.72
N THR A 231 15.65 -11.70 20.91
CA THR A 231 14.26 -12.18 21.01
C THR A 231 13.81 -12.86 19.71
N ALA A 232 14.11 -12.28 18.55
CA ALA A 232 13.77 -12.86 17.26
C ALA A 232 14.53 -14.18 16.98
N MET A 233 15.82 -14.25 17.33
CA MET A 233 16.60 -15.49 17.24
C MET A 233 16.02 -16.59 18.14
N LYS A 234 15.63 -16.26 19.38
CA LYS A 234 14.91 -17.21 20.25
C LYS A 234 13.60 -17.67 19.61
N ARG A 235 12.76 -16.73 19.15
CA ARG A 235 11.46 -17.07 18.54
C ARG A 235 11.57 -17.80 17.21
N TYR A 236 12.68 -17.66 16.48
CA TYR A 236 12.98 -18.50 15.33
C TYR A 236 13.16 -19.98 15.74
N THR A 237 13.83 -20.27 16.86
CA THR A 237 13.95 -21.66 17.37
C THR A 237 12.64 -22.25 17.88
N GLU A 238 11.69 -21.41 18.30
CA GLU A 238 10.35 -21.81 18.74
C GLU A 238 9.33 -21.90 17.58
N TRP A 239 9.68 -21.38 16.39
CA TRP A 239 8.77 -21.26 15.25
C TRP A 239 8.79 -22.49 14.36
N SER A 240 7.61 -23.05 14.06
CA SER A 240 7.44 -24.28 13.30
C SER A 240 7.51 -24.13 11.76
N GLY A 241 8.15 -23.06 11.26
CA GLY A 241 8.15 -22.72 9.82
C GLY A 241 6.78 -22.28 9.29
N LYS A 242 5.84 -21.94 10.18
CA LYS A 242 4.45 -21.59 9.85
C LYS A 242 4.38 -20.24 9.10
N PRO A 243 3.80 -20.18 7.89
CA PRO A 243 3.62 -18.91 7.19
C PRO A 243 2.66 -17.95 7.92
N ASN A 244 2.77 -16.65 7.60
CA ASN A 244 1.99 -15.54 8.18
C ASN A 244 2.33 -15.21 9.65
N THR A 245 3.41 -15.77 10.20
CA THR A 245 3.91 -15.42 11.54
C THR A 245 4.74 -14.13 11.47
N ILE A 246 4.44 -13.19 12.37
CA ILE A 246 5.22 -11.97 12.61
C ILE A 246 5.59 -11.91 14.09
N ILE A 247 6.85 -11.64 14.40
CA ILE A 247 7.31 -11.23 15.73
C ILE A 247 7.15 -9.71 15.81
N GLU A 248 6.43 -9.23 16.83
CA GLU A 248 6.27 -7.80 17.08
C GLU A 248 7.44 -7.24 17.90
N TRP A 249 7.55 -5.92 17.95
CA TRP A 249 8.58 -5.16 18.66
C TRP A 249 8.60 -5.39 20.19
N ASP A 250 7.45 -5.74 20.78
CA ASP A 250 7.32 -6.11 22.20
C ASP A 250 7.70 -7.59 22.46
N GLY A 251 8.18 -8.28 21.43
CA GLY A 251 8.48 -9.70 21.47
C GLY A 251 7.23 -10.58 21.50
N SER A 252 6.00 -10.07 21.30
CA SER A 252 4.84 -10.93 21.06
C SER A 252 4.92 -11.57 19.66
N VAL A 253 4.13 -12.61 19.42
CA VAL A 253 3.98 -13.22 18.09
C VAL A 253 2.54 -13.08 17.64
N SER A 254 2.35 -12.47 16.47
CA SER A 254 1.06 -12.37 15.81
C SER A 254 1.01 -13.31 14.60
N GLU A 255 -0.14 -13.94 14.42
CA GLU A 255 -0.45 -14.67 13.19
C GLU A 255 -1.40 -13.82 12.36
N VAL A 256 -0.96 -13.42 11.15
CA VAL A 256 -1.83 -12.71 10.22
C VAL A 256 -2.85 -13.70 9.69
N ALA A 257 -4.08 -13.59 10.22
CA ALA A 257 -5.17 -14.52 9.96
C ALA A 257 -5.38 -14.74 8.45
N GLN A 258 -5.04 -15.95 7.99
CA GLN A 258 -5.24 -16.37 6.61
C GLN A 258 -6.71 -16.16 6.20
N ILE A 259 -6.88 -15.69 4.98
CA ILE A 259 -8.19 -15.57 4.35
C ILE A 259 -8.61 -16.98 3.93
N PRO A 260 -9.68 -17.57 4.51
CA PRO A 260 -10.09 -18.93 4.19
C PRO A 260 -10.46 -19.03 2.71
N GLU A 261 -9.77 -19.90 1.97
CA GLU A 261 -10.10 -20.21 0.57
C GLU A 261 -11.08 -21.37 0.52
N GLY A 262 -11.98 -21.37 -0.48
CA GLY A 262 -13.07 -22.35 -0.59
C GLY A 262 -14.30 -22.09 0.31
N GLU A 263 -14.11 -21.49 1.50
CA GLU A 263 -15.23 -21.06 2.36
C GLU A 263 -16.04 -19.91 1.74
N ARG A 264 -17.34 -19.86 2.09
CA ARG A 264 -18.24 -18.77 1.69
C ARG A 264 -18.25 -17.66 2.76
N LEU A 265 -17.48 -16.60 2.50
CA LEU A 265 -17.44 -15.40 3.33
C LEU A 265 -18.59 -14.43 2.96
N ARG A 266 -18.84 -13.44 3.83
CA ARG A 266 -19.70 -12.27 3.57
C ARG A 266 -18.86 -10.99 3.60
N GLY A 267 -19.33 -9.97 2.89
CA GLY A 267 -18.73 -8.64 2.88
C GLY A 267 -19.59 -7.63 2.14
N VAL A 268 -19.19 -6.36 2.21
CA VAL A 268 -19.88 -5.23 1.59
C VAL A 268 -19.09 -4.77 0.37
N VAL A 269 -19.77 -4.56 -0.76
CA VAL A 269 -19.18 -3.97 -1.96
C VAL A 269 -18.74 -2.55 -1.65
N LYS A 270 -17.42 -2.30 -1.70
CA LYS A 270 -16.80 -1.01 -1.34
C LYS A 270 -16.67 -0.07 -2.54
N MET A 271 -16.41 -0.62 -3.72
CA MET A 271 -16.29 0.15 -4.97
C MET A 271 -16.71 -0.69 -6.17
N VAL A 272 -17.36 -0.06 -7.15
CA VAL A 272 -17.77 -0.69 -8.42
C VAL A 272 -17.34 0.16 -9.62
N ASN A 273 -16.48 -0.39 -10.49
CA ASN A 273 -16.15 0.20 -11.78
C ASN A 273 -16.93 -0.52 -12.89
N ASN A 274 -18.02 0.11 -13.34
CA ASN A 274 -18.93 -0.45 -14.35
C ASN A 274 -18.31 -0.52 -15.75
N GLU A 275 -17.48 0.43 -16.14
CA GLU A 275 -16.81 0.49 -17.45
C GLU A 275 -15.83 -0.69 -17.63
N ARG A 276 -14.95 -0.87 -16.64
CA ARG A 276 -13.90 -1.91 -16.62
C ARG A 276 -14.37 -3.23 -16.00
N ARG A 277 -15.67 -3.34 -15.67
CA ARG A 277 -16.33 -4.58 -15.21
C ARG A 277 -15.67 -5.25 -14.01
N PHE A 278 -15.23 -4.46 -13.02
CA PHE A 278 -14.68 -4.98 -11.76
C PHE A 278 -15.10 -4.16 -10.54
N GLY A 279 -14.92 -4.72 -9.34
CA GLY A 279 -15.13 -4.02 -8.07
C GLY A 279 -14.25 -4.56 -6.95
N PHE A 280 -14.46 -4.02 -5.75
CA PHE A 280 -13.78 -4.46 -4.53
C PHE A 280 -14.77 -4.68 -3.38
N ILE A 281 -14.51 -5.67 -2.52
CA ILE A 281 -15.31 -6.01 -1.35
C ILE A 281 -14.51 -5.72 -0.07
N LYS A 282 -15.11 -5.01 0.89
CA LYS A 282 -14.59 -4.97 2.27
C LYS A 282 -15.20 -6.14 3.05
N TYR A 283 -14.36 -6.94 3.70
CA TYR A 283 -14.74 -8.13 4.45
C TYR A 283 -13.79 -8.30 5.64
N LYS A 284 -14.36 -8.59 6.83
CA LYS A 284 -13.72 -8.47 8.15
C LYS A 284 -13.22 -7.06 8.46
N GLU A 285 -13.58 -6.50 9.62
CA GLU A 285 -13.30 -5.09 9.94
C GLU A 285 -11.82 -4.74 10.00
N LYS A 286 -10.99 -5.69 10.45
CA LYS A 286 -9.54 -5.58 10.62
C LYS A 286 -8.73 -5.89 9.34
N SER A 287 -9.37 -6.19 8.19
CA SER A 287 -8.65 -6.37 6.93
C SER A 287 -8.27 -5.02 6.32
N SER A 288 -6.97 -4.80 6.10
CA SER A 288 -6.44 -3.62 5.39
C SER A 288 -6.47 -3.74 3.86
N LYS A 289 -6.72 -4.96 3.34
CA LYS A 289 -6.82 -5.24 1.90
C LYS A 289 -8.27 -5.55 1.51
N ASP A 290 -8.82 -4.76 0.59
CA ASP A 290 -10.11 -5.06 -0.04
C ASP A 290 -9.95 -6.21 -1.06
N LEU A 291 -10.95 -7.07 -1.20
CA LEU A 291 -10.88 -8.22 -2.12
C LEU A 291 -11.42 -7.84 -3.50
N PHE A 292 -10.60 -8.03 -4.54
CA PHE A 292 -10.99 -7.77 -5.93
C PHE A 292 -12.05 -8.77 -6.43
N PHE A 293 -12.97 -8.32 -7.28
CA PHE A 293 -13.78 -9.20 -8.12
C PHE A 293 -13.96 -8.64 -9.53
N HIS A 294 -13.99 -9.53 -10.52
CA HIS A 294 -14.41 -9.21 -11.89
C HIS A 294 -15.88 -9.63 -12.08
N PHE A 295 -16.67 -8.87 -12.83
CA PHE A 295 -18.13 -9.07 -12.96
C PHE A 295 -18.52 -10.43 -13.52
N SER A 296 -17.62 -11.16 -14.20
CA SER A 296 -17.85 -12.57 -14.60
C SER A 296 -18.07 -13.52 -13.42
N ASN A 297 -17.82 -13.08 -12.18
CA ASN A 297 -18.05 -13.83 -10.95
C ASN A 297 -19.39 -13.50 -10.27
N LEU A 298 -20.12 -12.51 -10.79
CA LEU A 298 -21.48 -12.15 -10.39
C LEU A 298 -22.50 -13.06 -11.11
N PRO A 299 -23.74 -13.18 -10.60
CA PRO A 299 -24.84 -13.76 -11.37
C PRO A 299 -24.98 -13.05 -12.72
N GLU A 300 -25.31 -13.81 -13.77
CA GLU A 300 -25.50 -13.30 -15.14
C GLU A 300 -24.30 -12.49 -15.71
N GLY A 301 -23.10 -12.66 -15.15
CA GLY A 301 -21.92 -11.86 -15.52
C GLY A 301 -22.06 -10.38 -15.18
N GLY A 302 -22.90 -10.05 -14.18
CA GLY A 302 -23.23 -8.70 -13.77
C GLY A 302 -24.11 -7.95 -14.76
N ARG A 303 -25.03 -8.67 -15.42
CA ARG A 303 -26.13 -8.12 -16.23
C ARG A 303 -27.45 -8.40 -15.52
N GLY A 304 -28.54 -7.80 -16.00
CA GLY A 304 -29.86 -7.96 -15.39
C GLY A 304 -29.98 -7.31 -13.99
N VAL A 305 -31.22 -7.22 -13.49
CA VAL A 305 -31.52 -6.60 -12.18
C VAL A 305 -30.90 -7.42 -11.03
N MET A 306 -30.83 -8.75 -11.17
CA MET A 306 -30.33 -9.67 -10.14
C MET A 306 -28.79 -9.83 -10.17
N GLY A 307 -28.15 -9.61 -11.31
CA GLY A 307 -26.68 -9.63 -11.42
C GLY A 307 -26.00 -8.30 -11.09
N ALA A 308 -26.71 -7.17 -11.21
CA ALA A 308 -26.16 -5.85 -10.91
C ALA A 308 -25.79 -5.69 -9.42
N VAL A 309 -24.57 -5.21 -9.16
CA VAL A 309 -24.07 -4.85 -7.84
C VAL A 309 -23.72 -3.36 -7.76
N SER A 310 -24.01 -2.76 -6.61
CA SER A 310 -23.77 -1.35 -6.29
C SER A 310 -22.89 -1.22 -5.05
N GLU A 311 -22.30 -0.04 -4.86
CA GLU A 311 -21.56 0.28 -3.64
C GLU A 311 -22.52 0.25 -2.42
N GLY A 312 -22.11 -0.45 -1.36
CA GLY A 312 -22.94 -0.72 -0.19
C GLY A 312 -23.81 -2.00 -0.26
N ASP A 313 -23.76 -2.79 -1.34
CA ASP A 313 -24.43 -4.10 -1.40
C ASP A 313 -23.76 -5.13 -0.48
N GLU A 314 -24.56 -5.90 0.26
CA GLU A 314 -24.11 -7.10 0.95
C GLU A 314 -24.10 -8.32 0.03
N ILE A 315 -22.94 -8.97 -0.07
CA ILE A 315 -22.72 -10.11 -0.93
C ILE A 315 -21.99 -11.23 -0.19
N SER A 316 -22.28 -12.47 -0.57
CA SER A 316 -21.46 -13.63 -0.17
C SER A 316 -20.66 -14.15 -1.35
N PHE A 317 -19.43 -14.54 -1.09
CA PHE A 317 -18.44 -14.91 -2.11
C PHE A 317 -17.55 -16.02 -1.56
N VAL A 318 -16.85 -16.70 -2.45
CA VAL A 318 -15.75 -17.61 -2.11
C VAL A 318 -14.44 -16.89 -2.42
N VAL A 319 -13.41 -17.09 -1.61
CA VAL A 319 -12.06 -16.60 -1.94
C VAL A 319 -11.30 -17.68 -2.68
N GLU A 320 -10.78 -17.33 -3.85
CA GLU A 320 -9.95 -18.20 -4.69
C GLU A 320 -8.76 -17.41 -5.23
N THR A 321 -7.62 -18.07 -5.40
CA THR A 321 -6.40 -17.46 -5.96
C THR A 321 -6.42 -17.48 -7.49
N ASP A 322 -6.25 -16.31 -8.12
CA ASP A 322 -6.18 -16.16 -9.58
C ASP A 322 -4.91 -16.82 -10.14
N ARG A 323 -5.11 -17.89 -10.92
CA ARG A 323 -4.05 -18.69 -11.54
C ARG A 323 -3.13 -17.91 -12.50
N LYS A 324 -3.51 -16.70 -12.94
CA LYS A 324 -2.69 -15.87 -13.84
C LYS A 324 -1.72 -14.93 -13.12
N ASN A 325 -1.97 -14.58 -11.86
CA ASN A 325 -1.21 -13.53 -11.16
C ASN A 325 -1.03 -13.76 -9.65
N GLY A 326 -1.50 -14.88 -9.10
CA GLY A 326 -1.31 -15.26 -7.69
C GLY A 326 -2.08 -14.41 -6.67
N LYS A 327 -2.97 -13.51 -7.09
CA LYS A 327 -3.74 -12.66 -6.18
C LYS A 327 -5.05 -13.36 -5.79
N LYS A 328 -5.42 -13.24 -4.51
CA LYS A 328 -6.74 -13.68 -4.04
C LYS A 328 -7.82 -12.77 -4.62
N MET A 329 -8.91 -13.36 -5.10
CA MET A 329 -10.09 -12.67 -5.60
C MET A 329 -11.38 -13.30 -5.07
N ALA A 330 -12.48 -12.56 -5.14
CA ALA A 330 -13.81 -13.07 -4.84
C ALA A 330 -14.44 -13.69 -6.08
N THR A 331 -14.87 -14.94 -5.94
CA THR A 331 -15.57 -15.71 -6.98
C THR A 331 -16.92 -16.21 -6.44
N LYS A 332 -17.73 -16.83 -7.32
CA LYS A 332 -19.01 -17.48 -6.96
C LYS A 332 -19.93 -16.54 -6.17
N ILE A 333 -20.00 -15.27 -6.58
CA ILE A 333 -20.64 -14.21 -5.81
C ILE A 333 -22.16 -14.39 -5.87
N LYS A 334 -22.82 -14.24 -4.73
CA LYS A 334 -24.28 -14.19 -4.59
C LYS A 334 -24.66 -12.92 -3.85
N LYS A 335 -25.49 -12.09 -4.46
CA LYS A 335 -26.14 -10.96 -3.82
C LYS A 335 -27.14 -11.47 -2.79
N HIS A 336 -27.10 -10.94 -1.57
CA HIS A 336 -28.19 -11.15 -0.63
C HIS A 336 -29.25 -10.09 -0.91
N SER A 337 -30.24 -10.44 -1.74
CA SER A 337 -31.46 -9.67 -1.81
C SER A 337 -32.12 -9.65 -0.44
N TRP A 338 -32.45 -8.47 0.09
CA TRP A 338 -33.40 -8.39 1.19
C TRP A 338 -34.74 -8.90 0.67
N SER A 339 -35.13 -10.10 1.08
CA SER A 339 -36.27 -10.80 0.48
C SER A 339 -37.59 -10.21 1.01
N SER A 340 -38.19 -9.33 0.22
CA SER A 340 -39.60 -8.90 0.37
C SER A 340 -40.57 -10.05 0.03
N SER A 341 -40.36 -11.21 0.63
CA SER A 341 -41.00 -12.49 0.29
C SER A 341 -41.01 -13.45 1.50
N SER A 342 -41.47 -12.95 2.65
CA SER A 342 -41.81 -13.77 3.81
C SER A 342 -43.05 -13.22 4.52
N ILE A 343 -44.05 -12.78 3.75
CA ILE A 343 -45.41 -12.59 4.26
C ILE A 343 -46.06 -13.97 4.35
N SER A 344 -45.88 -14.62 5.50
CA SER A 344 -46.55 -15.86 5.88
C SER A 344 -47.03 -15.76 7.33
N SER A 345 -48.07 -14.95 7.53
CA SER A 345 -49.08 -15.11 8.60
C SER A 345 -48.58 -15.56 9.99
N SER A 346 -47.79 -14.72 10.67
CA SER A 346 -47.73 -14.70 12.14
C SER A 346 -47.82 -13.25 12.60
N ALA A 347 -48.97 -12.85 13.14
CA ALA A 347 -49.22 -11.48 13.54
C ALA A 347 -48.57 -11.16 14.90
N THR A 348 -47.44 -10.45 14.86
CA THR A 348 -46.87 -9.73 16.01
C THR A 348 -46.32 -8.39 15.51
N THR A 349 -47.18 -7.37 15.56
CA THR A 349 -46.90 -6.00 15.15
C THR A 349 -46.01 -5.28 16.16
N ASN A 350 -44.68 -5.37 15.98
CA ASN A 350 -43.75 -4.46 16.66
C ASN A 350 -43.71 -3.10 15.94
N GLU A 351 -44.79 -2.33 16.08
CA GLU A 351 -44.91 -0.93 15.64
C GLU A 351 -44.13 0.02 16.57
N ASP A 352 -42.84 -0.26 16.82
CA ASP A 352 -42.05 0.52 17.78
C ASP A 352 -40.58 0.69 17.37
N SER A 353 -40.38 1.06 16.10
CA SER A 353 -39.11 1.64 15.65
C SER A 353 -39.35 2.98 14.97
N ASN A 354 -39.26 4.05 15.78
CA ASN A 354 -39.36 5.45 15.32
C ASN A 354 -38.15 5.90 14.47
N ALA A 355 -37.41 4.96 13.89
CA ALA A 355 -36.23 5.23 13.07
C ALA A 355 -36.57 5.34 11.58
N VAL A 356 -35.66 5.96 10.83
CA VAL A 356 -35.62 5.97 9.37
C VAL A 356 -34.18 5.71 8.91
N ASN A 357 -34.01 4.75 8.00
CA ASN A 357 -32.70 4.43 7.43
C ASN A 357 -32.33 5.45 6.35
N MET A 358 -31.38 6.33 6.67
CA MET A 358 -30.89 7.37 5.77
C MET A 358 -29.47 7.07 5.29
N ARG A 359 -29.06 7.74 4.20
CA ARG A 359 -27.66 7.77 3.77
C ARG A 359 -26.97 8.99 4.37
N ALA A 360 -25.69 8.86 4.68
CA ALA A 360 -24.86 9.92 5.25
C ALA A 360 -23.48 9.93 4.60
N PHE A 361 -22.82 11.10 4.62
CA PHE A 361 -21.40 11.19 4.28
C PHE A 361 -20.65 12.10 5.27
N SER A 362 -19.33 11.89 5.38
CA SER A 362 -18.49 12.66 6.30
C SER A 362 -17.75 13.80 5.60
N MET A 363 -17.83 14.99 6.18
CA MET A 363 -17.10 16.20 5.79
C MET A 363 -16.45 16.81 7.04
N ASN A 364 -15.24 17.36 6.93
CA ASN A 364 -14.56 18.03 8.05
C ASN A 364 -14.97 19.50 8.13
N LEU A 365 -14.85 20.11 9.32
CA LEU A 365 -14.87 21.57 9.47
C LEU A 365 -13.63 22.19 8.79
N PRO A 366 -13.70 23.41 8.22
CA PRO A 366 -14.85 24.32 8.22
C PRO A 366 -15.94 23.95 7.19
N PHE A 367 -15.59 23.23 6.13
CA PHE A 367 -16.49 22.95 5.00
C PHE A 367 -17.84 22.33 5.38
N ALA A 368 -17.91 21.51 6.44
CA ALA A 368 -19.16 20.95 6.93
C ALA A 368 -20.12 22.02 7.51
N ALA A 369 -19.60 23.08 8.15
CA ALA A 369 -20.42 24.22 8.57
C ALA A 369 -20.80 25.08 7.37
N LEU A 370 -19.85 25.38 6.47
CA LEU A 370 -20.12 26.13 5.24
C LEU A 370 -21.23 25.48 4.39
N LEU A 371 -21.32 24.15 4.36
CA LEU A 371 -22.40 23.42 3.69
C LEU A 371 -23.70 23.44 4.51
N ALA A 372 -23.66 23.18 5.82
CA ALA A 372 -24.86 23.20 6.67
C ALA A 372 -25.52 24.59 6.75
N ASN A 373 -24.73 25.66 6.74
CA ASN A 373 -25.15 27.06 6.70
C ASN A 373 -25.50 27.55 5.27
N GLY A 374 -25.55 26.66 4.26
CA GLY A 374 -26.01 26.97 2.91
C GLY A 374 -25.04 27.73 1.99
N TYR A 375 -23.88 28.16 2.47
CA TYR A 375 -22.88 28.87 1.65
C TYR A 375 -22.24 27.97 0.57
N LYS A 376 -21.81 26.76 0.97
CA LYS A 376 -21.18 25.77 0.08
C LYS A 376 -22.24 25.01 -0.71
N THR A 377 -22.72 25.62 -1.78
CA THR A 377 -23.72 25.05 -2.71
C THR A 377 -23.14 24.04 -3.71
N LEU A 378 -21.81 23.89 -3.79
CA LEU A 378 -21.12 22.87 -4.57
C LEU A 378 -20.15 22.06 -3.69
N GLU A 379 -20.37 20.76 -3.54
CA GLU A 379 -19.38 19.82 -2.97
C GLU A 379 -18.41 19.33 -4.05
N THR A 380 -17.14 19.12 -3.70
CA THR A 380 -16.08 18.78 -4.67
C THR A 380 -15.15 17.69 -4.17
N ARG A 381 -14.93 16.64 -4.97
CA ARG A 381 -14.08 15.49 -4.61
C ARG A 381 -13.25 14.98 -5.77
N ASN A 382 -12.12 14.34 -5.48
CA ASN A 382 -11.34 13.64 -6.51
C ASN A 382 -11.87 12.22 -6.81
N GLY A 383 -12.63 11.64 -5.87
CA GLY A 383 -13.34 10.36 -6.03
C GLY A 383 -14.82 10.53 -6.36
N THR A 384 -15.41 9.53 -7.02
CA THR A 384 -16.74 9.53 -7.64
C THR A 384 -17.89 9.18 -6.68
N MET A 385 -17.78 9.46 -5.38
CA MET A 385 -18.69 8.87 -4.37
C MET A 385 -20.17 9.27 -4.48
N PHE A 386 -20.47 10.40 -5.14
CA PHE A 386 -21.85 10.84 -5.37
C PHE A 386 -22.40 10.40 -6.73
N THR A 387 -21.54 9.99 -7.67
CA THR A 387 -21.91 9.55 -9.02
C THR A 387 -22.90 8.37 -9.07
N PRO A 388 -22.93 7.41 -8.11
CA PRO A 388 -23.95 6.35 -8.08
C PRO A 388 -25.36 6.81 -7.66
N TYR A 389 -25.54 8.06 -7.23
CA TYR A 389 -26.79 8.55 -6.66
C TYR A 389 -27.46 9.58 -7.59
N PRO A 390 -28.74 9.42 -7.91
CA PRO A 390 -29.45 10.36 -8.78
C PRO A 390 -29.69 11.71 -8.08
N GLU A 391 -29.88 12.74 -8.89
CA GLU A 391 -30.40 14.04 -8.49
C GLU A 391 -31.73 13.88 -7.73
N GLY A 392 -31.91 14.64 -6.64
CA GLY A 392 -33.02 14.48 -5.69
C GLY A 392 -32.73 13.49 -4.54
N THR A 393 -31.58 12.80 -4.54
CA THR A 393 -31.18 11.93 -3.42
C THR A 393 -30.94 12.75 -2.15
N LYS A 394 -31.57 12.34 -1.06
CA LYS A 394 -31.42 12.97 0.27
C LYS A 394 -30.36 12.24 1.09
N MET A 395 -29.48 13.00 1.75
CA MET A 395 -28.40 12.49 2.59
C MET A 395 -28.19 13.35 3.84
N LEU A 396 -27.61 12.76 4.87
CA LEU A 396 -27.19 13.43 6.10
C LEU A 396 -25.72 13.88 6.03
N LEU A 397 -25.46 15.09 6.47
CA LEU A 397 -24.11 15.64 6.62
C LEU A 397 -23.54 15.26 8.01
N HIS A 398 -22.53 14.39 8.04
CA HIS A 398 -21.78 14.08 9.25
C HIS A 398 -20.51 14.93 9.36
N VAL A 399 -20.30 15.53 10.54
CA VAL A 399 -19.13 16.36 10.84
C VAL A 399 -17.97 15.51 11.35
N GLY A 400 -16.90 15.44 10.57
CA GLY A 400 -15.68 14.70 10.90
C GLY A 400 -14.94 15.22 12.13
N ARG A 401 -14.23 14.31 12.81
CA ARG A 401 -13.46 14.62 14.04
C ARG A 401 -12.23 15.50 13.82
N ARG A 402 -11.83 15.79 12.57
CA ARG A 402 -10.65 16.61 12.23
C ARG A 402 -11.07 17.93 11.60
N THR A 403 -10.22 18.96 11.71
CA THR A 403 -10.30 20.11 10.80
C THR A 403 -9.66 19.73 9.46
N TYR A 404 -10.14 20.29 8.36
CA TYR A 404 -9.54 20.14 7.04
C TYR A 404 -8.32 21.09 6.95
N PRO A 405 -7.13 20.62 6.53
CA PRO A 405 -5.93 21.44 6.50
C PRO A 405 -5.78 22.17 5.15
N ASP A 406 -6.67 23.14 4.86
CA ASP A 406 -6.55 24.00 3.66
C ASP A 406 -5.66 25.23 3.92
N GLY A 407 -5.27 25.50 5.17
CA GLY A 407 -4.47 26.67 5.53
C GLY A 407 -5.25 27.98 5.46
N ASP A 408 -6.54 27.93 5.81
CA ASP A 408 -7.46 29.08 5.79
C ASP A 408 -7.68 29.73 4.42
N ARG A 409 -7.32 29.05 3.33
CA ARG A 409 -7.49 29.49 1.95
C ARG A 409 -8.97 29.65 1.55
N HIS A 410 -9.88 28.95 2.22
CA HIS A 410 -11.32 29.23 2.12
C HIS A 410 -11.68 30.67 2.52
N ILE A 411 -10.99 31.27 3.50
CA ILE A 411 -11.21 32.66 3.93
C ILE A 411 -10.82 33.64 2.83
N GLU A 412 -9.72 33.40 2.10
CA GLU A 412 -9.32 34.22 0.94
C GLU A 412 -10.43 34.24 -0.13
N VAL A 413 -10.99 33.07 -0.45
CA VAL A 413 -12.09 32.93 -1.42
C VAL A 413 -13.37 33.61 -0.92
N MET A 414 -13.73 33.46 0.36
CA MET A 414 -14.92 34.08 0.94
C MET A 414 -14.83 35.61 0.98
N ARG A 415 -13.66 36.16 1.39
CA ARG A 415 -13.37 37.61 1.32
C ARG A 415 -13.41 38.14 -0.12
N SER A 416 -12.94 37.36 -1.10
CA SER A 416 -13.07 37.72 -2.53
C SER A 416 -14.51 37.77 -3.04
N GLY A 417 -15.45 37.16 -2.30
CA GLY A 417 -16.90 37.30 -2.51
C GLY A 417 -17.55 38.46 -1.76
N GLY A 418 -16.78 39.29 -1.04
CA GLY A 418 -17.27 40.47 -0.32
C GLY A 418 -17.73 40.22 1.12
N LEU A 419 -17.58 39.00 1.67
CA LEU A 419 -17.93 38.72 3.06
C LEU A 419 -16.93 39.33 4.06
N SER A 420 -17.46 39.85 5.17
CA SER A 420 -16.68 40.29 6.32
C SER A 420 -16.19 39.12 7.19
N ASP A 421 -15.17 39.36 8.01
CA ASP A 421 -14.60 38.34 8.89
C ASP A 421 -15.62 37.76 9.90
N THR A 422 -16.61 38.56 10.33
CA THR A 422 -17.70 38.12 11.21
C THR A 422 -18.61 37.13 10.47
N GLU A 423 -19.10 37.49 9.28
CA GLU A 423 -19.94 36.60 8.46
C GLU A 423 -19.21 35.30 8.10
N ILE A 424 -17.90 35.39 7.86
CA ILE A 424 -17.06 34.23 7.59
C ILE A 424 -16.99 33.31 8.82
N GLU A 425 -16.77 33.83 10.01
CA GLU A 425 -16.67 33.00 11.23
C GLU A 425 -18.03 32.40 11.63
N ASP A 426 -19.13 33.13 11.45
CA ASP A 426 -20.49 32.61 11.61
C ASP A 426 -20.76 31.46 10.63
N LEU A 427 -20.46 31.63 9.34
CA LEU A 427 -20.63 30.60 8.30
C LEU A 427 -19.72 29.37 8.49
N LYS A 428 -18.53 29.55 9.10
CA LYS A 428 -17.62 28.45 9.48
C LYS A 428 -18.02 27.73 10.78
N SER A 429 -18.97 28.29 11.55
CA SER A 429 -19.40 27.79 12.84
C SER A 429 -20.64 26.90 12.75
N LEU A 430 -20.83 26.04 13.74
CA LEU A 430 -22.05 25.24 13.91
C LEU A 430 -22.89 25.81 15.06
N PRO A 431 -24.23 25.84 14.97
CA PRO A 431 -25.09 26.25 16.08
C PRO A 431 -24.92 25.35 17.33
N GLY A 432 -25.32 25.89 18.48
CA GLY A 432 -25.30 25.16 19.75
C GLY A 432 -26.08 23.84 19.66
N GLY A 433 -25.48 22.75 20.17
CA GLY A 433 -26.04 21.40 20.12
C GLY A 433 -25.57 20.54 18.93
N PHE A 434 -24.88 21.13 17.94
CA PHE A 434 -24.25 20.41 16.83
C PHE A 434 -22.74 20.34 17.01
N GLY A 435 -22.08 19.34 16.41
CA GLY A 435 -20.64 19.20 16.57
C GLY A 435 -20.02 17.96 15.91
N ARG A 436 -18.72 17.78 16.16
CA ARG A 436 -17.90 16.70 15.60
C ARG A 436 -18.40 15.32 16.07
N GLY A 437 -18.49 14.35 15.16
CA GLY A 437 -19.02 13.02 15.44
C GLY A 437 -20.55 12.93 15.37
N MET A 438 -21.22 13.94 14.82
CA MET A 438 -22.67 13.98 14.64
C MET A 438 -23.07 14.16 13.18
N ALA A 439 -24.19 13.58 12.79
CA ALA A 439 -25.00 14.12 11.72
C ALA A 439 -25.65 15.43 12.21
N VAL A 440 -25.51 16.51 11.44
CA VAL A 440 -25.94 17.87 11.85
C VAL A 440 -26.99 18.47 10.92
N ALA A 441 -26.96 18.11 9.64
CA ALA A 441 -27.88 18.60 8.63
C ALA A 441 -28.35 17.47 7.72
N ILE A 442 -29.48 17.66 7.06
CA ILE A 442 -29.95 16.89 5.92
C ILE A 442 -29.83 17.76 4.66
N LEU A 443 -29.53 17.14 3.53
CA LEU A 443 -29.35 17.83 2.25
C LEU A 443 -29.87 16.99 1.08
N GLU A 444 -30.18 17.66 -0.03
CA GLU A 444 -30.61 17.04 -1.27
C GLU A 444 -29.58 17.33 -2.36
N ILE A 445 -28.96 16.29 -2.92
CA ILE A 445 -27.94 16.47 -3.96
C ILE A 445 -28.59 16.63 -5.34
N GLY A 446 -27.98 17.49 -6.15
CA GLY A 446 -28.30 17.69 -7.56
C GLY A 446 -27.42 16.83 -8.46
N LYS A 447 -27.11 17.36 -9.64
CA LYS A 447 -26.25 16.68 -10.60
C LYS A 447 -24.83 16.50 -10.05
N THR A 448 -24.23 15.34 -10.29
CA THR A 448 -22.79 15.10 -10.14
C THR A 448 -22.13 15.03 -11.51
N TYR A 449 -21.04 15.77 -11.71
CA TYR A 449 -20.30 15.84 -12.98
C TYR A 449 -18.80 16.02 -12.75
N GLU A 450 -17.99 15.77 -13.77
CA GLU A 450 -16.54 16.04 -13.75
C GLU A 450 -16.24 17.42 -14.35
N THR A 451 -15.17 18.05 -13.87
CA THR A 451 -14.68 19.37 -14.30
C THR A 451 -13.17 19.38 -14.48
N THR A 452 -12.71 20.14 -15.47
CA THR A 452 -11.31 20.55 -15.63
C THR A 452 -10.85 21.46 -14.49
N VAL A 453 -9.56 21.78 -14.43
CA VAL A 453 -9.06 22.80 -13.47
C VAL A 453 -9.62 24.17 -13.84
N GLN A 454 -9.71 24.46 -15.13
CA GLN A 454 -10.15 25.74 -15.69
C GLN A 454 -11.60 26.06 -15.31
N GLU A 455 -12.53 25.12 -15.52
CA GLU A 455 -13.95 25.32 -15.20
C GLU A 455 -14.19 25.59 -13.71
N ARG A 456 -13.49 24.87 -12.82
CA ARG A 456 -13.60 25.09 -11.37
C ARG A 456 -12.65 26.17 -10.82
N SER A 457 -11.84 26.76 -11.67
CA SER A 457 -11.11 28.01 -11.41
C SER A 457 -11.93 29.26 -11.70
N ASP A 458 -13.13 29.13 -12.27
CA ASP A 458 -14.10 30.23 -12.38
C ASP A 458 -14.43 30.83 -11.00
N PRO A 459 -14.47 32.17 -10.82
CA PRO A 459 -14.71 32.80 -9.52
C PRO A 459 -16.05 32.45 -8.86
N ASP A 460 -17.14 32.25 -9.63
CA ASP A 460 -18.42 31.85 -9.05
C ASP A 460 -18.43 30.38 -8.62
N VAL A 461 -17.73 29.51 -9.36
CA VAL A 461 -17.51 28.12 -8.91
C VAL A 461 -16.66 28.10 -7.65
N GLN A 462 -15.55 28.86 -7.60
CA GLN A 462 -14.70 28.94 -6.40
C GLN A 462 -15.48 29.40 -5.16
N ARG A 463 -16.30 30.45 -5.28
CA ARG A 463 -17.18 30.94 -4.20
C ARG A 463 -18.15 29.85 -3.73
N LYS A 464 -18.89 29.22 -4.63
CA LYS A 464 -19.87 28.14 -4.31
C LYS A 464 -19.22 26.88 -3.71
N VAL A 465 -17.93 26.67 -3.97
CA VAL A 465 -17.13 25.57 -3.42
C VAL A 465 -16.45 25.96 -2.09
N ALA A 466 -16.25 27.25 -1.84
CA ALA A 466 -15.38 27.84 -0.81
C ALA A 466 -13.89 27.45 -0.93
N ALA A 467 -13.39 27.19 -2.14
CA ALA A 467 -11.98 26.87 -2.38
C ALA A 467 -11.53 27.22 -3.80
N PHE A 468 -10.23 27.49 -3.99
CA PHE A 468 -9.64 27.77 -5.30
C PHE A 468 -9.68 26.54 -6.23
N GLY A 469 -9.71 26.75 -7.55
CA GLY A 469 -9.87 25.66 -8.52
C GLY A 469 -8.77 24.59 -8.54
N ALA A 470 -7.55 24.95 -8.13
CA ALA A 470 -6.45 23.99 -7.97
C ALA A 470 -6.59 23.14 -6.69
N ASP A 471 -7.19 23.71 -5.63
CA ASP A 471 -7.37 23.09 -4.32
C ASP A 471 -8.68 22.26 -4.26
N SER A 472 -9.63 22.54 -5.15
CA SER A 472 -10.91 21.83 -5.26
C SER A 472 -10.84 20.53 -6.09
N GLY A 473 -11.73 19.60 -5.78
CA GLY A 473 -11.78 18.27 -6.41
C GLY A 473 -12.48 18.24 -7.77
N ARG A 474 -12.01 17.39 -8.70
CA ARG A 474 -12.50 17.31 -10.09
C ARG A 474 -14.00 16.96 -10.23
N MET A 475 -14.55 16.14 -9.34
CA MET A 475 -15.97 15.76 -9.33
C MET A 475 -16.74 16.81 -8.53
N VAL A 476 -17.63 17.54 -9.20
CA VAL A 476 -18.54 18.51 -8.60
C VAL A 476 -19.90 17.85 -8.37
N THR A 477 -20.50 18.10 -7.20
CA THR A 477 -21.87 17.69 -6.86
C THR A 477 -22.64 18.91 -6.36
N GLU A 478 -23.74 19.22 -7.04
CA GLU A 478 -24.65 20.29 -6.63
C GLU A 478 -25.35 19.96 -5.30
N ILE A 479 -25.54 20.96 -4.44
CA ILE A 479 -26.40 20.90 -3.26
C ILE A 479 -27.65 21.72 -3.57
N LYS A 480 -28.82 21.07 -3.76
CA LYS A 480 -30.06 21.76 -4.15
C LYS A 480 -30.72 22.48 -2.98
N ARG A 481 -30.71 21.83 -1.81
CA ARG A 481 -31.17 22.37 -0.52
C ARG A 481 -30.46 21.65 0.62
N VAL A 482 -30.41 22.31 1.77
CA VAL A 482 -29.82 21.83 3.03
C VAL A 482 -30.59 22.44 4.19
N GLU A 483 -30.75 21.69 5.27
CA GLU A 483 -31.40 22.15 6.50
C GLU A 483 -30.78 21.44 7.71
N TYR A 484 -30.63 22.15 8.83
CA TYR A 484 -30.17 21.54 10.08
C TYR A 484 -31.18 20.51 10.58
N LEU A 485 -30.69 19.39 11.14
CA LEU A 485 -31.55 18.45 11.86
C LEU A 485 -32.15 19.14 13.10
N LYS A 486 -33.33 18.71 13.54
CA LYS A 486 -33.98 19.23 14.77
C LYS A 486 -33.13 19.00 16.03
N LYS A 487 -32.15 18.09 15.97
CA LYS A 487 -31.11 17.85 16.99
C LYS A 487 -29.90 17.14 16.36
N GLY A 488 -28.69 17.41 16.87
CA GLY A 488 -27.48 16.70 16.43
C GLY A 488 -27.51 15.22 16.82
N VAL A 489 -27.31 14.32 15.85
CA VAL A 489 -27.39 12.86 16.05
C VAL A 489 -26.00 12.24 16.02
N ARG A 490 -25.53 11.63 17.11
CA ARG A 490 -24.23 10.92 17.11
C ARG A 490 -24.29 9.70 16.22
N VAL A 491 -23.32 9.58 15.30
CA VAL A 491 -23.23 8.46 14.35
C VAL A 491 -21.80 7.93 14.27
N SER A 492 -21.64 6.63 13.99
CA SER A 492 -20.34 6.02 13.72
C SER A 492 -20.04 6.10 12.22
N PRO A 493 -19.17 7.02 11.75
CA PRO A 493 -18.92 7.18 10.33
C PRO A 493 -18.15 5.99 9.76
N SER A 494 -18.45 5.62 8.52
CA SER A 494 -17.61 4.74 7.71
C SER A 494 -17.24 5.40 6.38
N GLY A 495 -16.33 4.78 5.61
CA GLY A 495 -15.75 5.40 4.42
C GLY A 495 -16.68 5.37 3.21
N GLY A 496 -16.92 6.53 2.60
CA GLY A 496 -17.82 6.70 1.45
C GLY A 496 -19.15 7.33 1.85
N VAL A 497 -20.23 6.97 1.16
CA VAL A 497 -21.60 7.14 1.65
C VAL A 497 -21.95 5.91 2.49
N PHE A 498 -22.51 6.12 3.67
CA PHE A 498 -22.86 5.05 4.61
C PHE A 498 -24.33 5.14 5.04
N LYS A 499 -24.90 4.03 5.51
CA LYS A 499 -26.27 4.00 6.06
C LYS A 499 -26.24 4.38 7.54
N VAL A 500 -27.29 5.04 8.01
CA VAL A 500 -27.52 5.42 9.41
C VAL A 500 -29.00 5.30 9.70
N ASP A 501 -29.37 4.64 10.80
CA ASP A 501 -30.73 4.71 11.34
C ASP A 501 -30.84 5.93 12.26
N VAL A 502 -31.74 6.85 11.92
CA VAL A 502 -31.96 8.11 12.65
C VAL A 502 -33.40 8.17 13.12
N ASP A 503 -33.63 8.60 14.36
CA ASP A 503 -34.98 8.83 14.89
C ASP A 503 -35.70 9.93 14.09
N ARG A 504 -36.93 9.67 13.66
CA ARG A 504 -37.73 10.58 12.80
C ARG A 504 -37.91 11.98 13.41
N SER A 505 -37.95 12.10 14.74
CA SER A 505 -38.04 13.41 15.43
C SER A 505 -36.79 14.28 15.29
N ALA A 506 -35.67 13.73 14.81
CA ALA A 506 -34.49 14.53 14.44
C ALA A 506 -34.58 15.12 13.03
N ILE A 507 -35.47 14.64 12.16
CA ILE A 507 -35.56 15.09 10.77
C ILE A 507 -36.51 16.30 10.67
N PRO A 508 -36.17 17.35 9.90
CA PRO A 508 -37.08 18.48 9.66
C PRO A 508 -38.28 18.06 8.81
N ASP A 509 -39.33 18.89 8.83
CA ASP A 509 -40.59 18.56 8.18
C ASP A 509 -40.49 18.77 6.65
N GLY A 510 -41.14 17.92 5.84
CA GLY A 510 -41.02 17.96 4.38
C GLY A 510 -39.73 17.37 3.79
N TRP A 511 -39.02 16.53 4.56
CA TRP A 511 -37.79 15.84 4.14
C TRP A 511 -37.88 14.31 4.03
N LEU A 512 -38.91 13.68 4.60
CA LEU A 512 -39.15 12.24 4.54
C LEU A 512 -40.21 11.87 3.49
#